data_AF-A0A7X7PQF1-F1
#
_entry.id   AF-A0A7X7PQF1-F1
#
_cell.length_a   1.000
_cell.length_b   1.000
_cell.length_c   1.000
_cell.angle_alpha   90.00
_cell.angle_beta   90.00
_cell.angle_gamma   90.00
#
_symmetry.space_group_name_H-M   'P 1'
#
loop_
_entity.id
_entity.type
_entity.pdbx_description
1 polymer ?
#
loop_
_entity_poly.entity_id
_entity_poly.type
_entity_poly.pdbx_seq_one_letter_code
_entity_poly.pdbx_strand_id
1 'polypeptide(L)'
;GVTSITVGYGQCGNLYQDVAALCSLRRLCRERLEQAGHGRVHLSTVFHQWMGGFPQDEAQAFGVISWGTVAAAFSGATKVISKSPQEALGVPTADANIRGLRCTRQVLSMFKEQQPLATLEIDREDELITRETRELLDAVERLGAGDLAVGTVRAFQAGALDVPFAPSHEARGAVIPVRDLHGAIRILEFGNLALDGEIKAMHRAFLEERAQAEGRAVTFQMVTDDIYAVSKGRLVGKPRGRGPVRSGGRP
;
A
#
# COMPACT_ATOMS: atom_id res chain seq x y z
N GLY A 1 22.39 -12.00 13.67
CA GLY A 1 22.76 -11.38 14.95
C GLY A 1 21.73 -10.40 15.51
N VAL A 2 20.85 -9.81 14.66
CA VAL A 2 19.76 -8.93 15.12
C VAL A 2 18.74 -9.74 15.93
N THR A 3 18.28 -9.22 17.06
CA THR A 3 17.33 -9.87 17.99
C THR A 3 15.99 -9.15 18.13
N SER A 4 15.87 -7.93 17.61
CA SER A 4 14.64 -7.14 17.60
C SER A 4 14.48 -6.47 16.24
N ILE A 5 13.33 -6.70 15.59
CA ILE A 5 13.03 -6.23 14.24
C ILE A 5 11.63 -5.62 14.22
N THR A 6 11.52 -4.44 13.61
CA THR A 6 10.22 -3.87 13.24
C THR A 6 10.09 -3.88 11.72
N VAL A 7 9.13 -4.63 11.19
CA VAL A 7 8.83 -4.66 9.76
C VAL A 7 7.74 -3.63 9.43
N GLY A 8 7.90 -2.94 8.29
CA GLY A 8 7.10 -1.76 7.95
C GLY A 8 6.20 -1.97 6.74
N TYR A 9 5.02 -1.34 6.78
CA TYR A 9 4.11 -1.23 5.64
C TYR A 9 3.65 0.21 5.49
N GLY A 10 3.58 0.68 4.24
CA GLY A 10 3.10 2.02 3.88
C GLY A 10 1.66 1.96 3.40
N GLN A 11 0.82 2.86 3.92
CA GLN A 11 -0.59 2.95 3.56
C GLN A 11 -0.81 3.03 2.04
N CYS A 12 -1.59 2.11 1.50
CA CYS A 12 -2.10 2.16 0.14
C CYS A 12 -3.47 2.86 0.09
N GLY A 13 -4.29 2.75 1.13
CA GLY A 13 -5.48 3.57 1.37
C GLY A 13 -6.81 2.82 1.32
N ASN A 14 -6.88 1.63 0.73
CA ASN A 14 -8.03 0.73 0.92
C ASN A 14 -7.89 0.05 2.29
N LEU A 15 -8.87 0.22 3.17
CA LEU A 15 -8.79 -0.24 4.56
C LEU A 15 -8.59 -1.76 4.67
N TYR A 16 -9.32 -2.55 3.87
CA TYR A 16 -9.25 -4.00 3.93
C TYR A 16 -7.89 -4.51 3.45
N GLN A 17 -7.39 -3.98 2.32
CA GLN A 17 -6.07 -4.32 1.81
C GLN A 17 -4.95 -3.89 2.78
N ASP A 18 -5.02 -2.69 3.36
CA ASP A 18 -4.01 -2.20 4.30
C ASP A 18 -3.97 -3.05 5.59
N VAL A 19 -5.13 -3.49 6.08
CA VAL A 19 -5.23 -4.38 7.24
C VAL A 19 -4.69 -5.77 6.91
N ALA A 20 -5.10 -6.35 5.78
CA ALA A 20 -4.62 -7.64 5.31
C ALA A 20 -3.09 -7.62 5.09
N ALA A 21 -2.55 -6.56 4.50
CA ALA A 21 -1.12 -6.43 4.22
C ALA A 21 -0.26 -6.41 5.49
N LEU A 22 -0.66 -5.67 6.53
CA LEU A 22 0.12 -5.64 7.77
C LEU A 22 -0.03 -6.95 8.57
N CYS A 23 -1.23 -7.55 8.56
CA CYS A 23 -1.49 -8.83 9.21
C CYS A 23 -0.67 -9.97 8.58
N SER A 24 -0.72 -10.11 7.25
CA SER A 24 0.09 -11.06 6.48
C SER A 24 1.58 -10.80 6.65
N LEU A 25 2.04 -9.55 6.59
CA LEU A 25 3.45 -9.19 6.82
C LEU A 25 3.95 -9.71 8.17
N ARG A 26 3.21 -9.44 9.26
CA ARG A 26 3.57 -9.92 10.61
C ARG A 26 3.62 -11.44 10.66
N ARG A 27 2.62 -12.11 10.11
CA ARG A 27 2.48 -13.57 10.11
C ARG A 27 3.60 -14.23 9.29
N LEU A 28 3.77 -13.83 8.04
CA LEU A 28 4.79 -14.39 7.13
C LEU A 28 6.21 -14.14 7.62
N CYS A 29 6.50 -12.97 8.18
CA CYS A 29 7.81 -12.73 8.80
C CYS A 29 8.05 -13.64 10.01
N ARG A 30 7.04 -13.88 10.85
CA ARG A 30 7.15 -14.80 11.99
C ARG A 30 7.40 -16.22 11.52
N GLU A 31 6.61 -16.72 10.58
CA GLU A 31 6.77 -18.06 9.98
C GLU A 31 8.20 -18.25 9.42
N ARG A 32 8.70 -17.29 8.63
CA ARG A 32 10.03 -17.36 8.03
C ARG A 32 11.16 -17.31 9.08
N LEU A 33 11.03 -16.48 10.11
CA LEU A 33 11.99 -16.44 11.21
C LEU A 33 12.02 -17.78 11.97
N GLU A 34 10.87 -18.40 12.21
CA GLU A 34 10.79 -19.70 12.88
C GLU A 34 11.42 -20.82 12.03
N GLN A 35 11.08 -20.88 10.73
CA GLN A 35 11.65 -21.84 9.79
C GLN A 35 13.18 -21.73 9.68
N ALA A 36 13.72 -20.51 9.78
CA ALA A 36 15.16 -20.25 9.78
C ALA A 36 15.86 -20.46 11.14
N GLY A 37 15.15 -20.94 12.18
CA GLY A 37 15.72 -21.15 13.52
C GLY A 37 15.91 -19.86 14.33
N HIS A 38 15.22 -18.79 13.96
CA HIS A 38 15.26 -17.46 14.57
C HIS A 38 13.97 -17.07 15.30
N GLY A 39 13.18 -18.05 15.76
CA GLY A 39 11.89 -17.81 16.44
C GLY A 39 11.96 -16.93 17.69
N ARG A 40 13.14 -16.79 18.32
CA ARG A 40 13.36 -15.91 19.49
C ARG A 40 13.47 -14.42 19.15
N VAL A 41 13.52 -14.04 17.88
CA VAL A 41 13.55 -12.62 17.48
C VAL A 41 12.25 -11.93 17.90
N HIS A 42 12.39 -10.80 18.59
CA HIS A 42 11.29 -9.91 18.88
C HIS A 42 10.85 -9.23 17.58
N LEU A 43 9.62 -9.52 17.13
CA LEU A 43 9.06 -8.95 15.90
C LEU A 43 7.94 -7.99 16.27
N SER A 44 8.01 -6.78 15.75
CA SER A 44 6.96 -5.77 15.82
C SER A 44 6.65 -5.23 14.43
N THR A 45 5.56 -4.46 14.31
CA THR A 45 5.15 -3.85 13.05
C THR A 45 5.10 -2.33 13.14
N VAL A 46 5.41 -1.66 12.03
CA VAL A 46 5.19 -0.22 11.87
C VAL A 46 4.29 0.06 10.67
N PHE A 47 3.25 0.86 10.89
CA PHE A 47 2.39 1.37 9.83
C PHE A 47 2.78 2.81 9.52
N HIS A 48 3.10 3.10 8.27
CA HIS A 48 3.33 4.46 7.82
C HIS A 48 2.03 5.00 7.24
N GLN A 49 1.52 6.10 7.80
CA GLN A 49 0.46 6.86 7.15
C GLN A 49 0.91 7.29 5.75
N TRP A 50 -0.06 7.63 4.90
CA TRP A 50 0.09 7.93 3.47
C TRP A 50 1.47 8.51 3.11
N MET A 51 2.18 7.83 2.22
CA MET A 51 3.54 8.22 1.81
C MET A 51 3.57 8.92 0.45
N GLY A 52 2.41 9.07 -0.20
CA GLY A 52 2.26 9.80 -1.45
C GLY A 52 2.00 11.30 -1.24
N GLY A 53 1.61 11.99 -2.32
CA GLY A 53 1.31 13.43 -2.27
C GLY A 53 0.11 13.74 -1.36
N PHE A 54 0.27 14.75 -0.50
CA PHE A 54 -0.78 15.26 0.39
C PHE A 54 -1.58 16.40 -0.25
N PRO A 55 -2.83 16.62 0.20
CA PRO A 55 -3.54 17.86 -0.09
C PRO A 55 -2.85 19.04 0.61
N GLN A 56 -2.90 20.22 -0.01
CA GLN A 56 -2.34 21.45 0.57
C GLN A 56 -3.22 22.06 1.67
N ASP A 57 -4.53 21.79 1.61
CA ASP A 57 -5.46 22.20 2.65
C ASP A 57 -5.24 21.36 3.92
N GLU A 58 -4.97 22.03 5.06
CA GLU A 58 -4.65 21.34 6.31
C GLU A 58 -5.80 20.46 6.81
N ALA A 59 -7.06 20.87 6.62
CA ALA A 59 -8.21 20.08 7.05
C ALA A 59 -8.31 18.77 6.25
N GLN A 60 -8.09 18.83 4.94
CA GLN A 60 -7.98 17.65 4.09
C GLN A 60 -6.78 16.77 4.49
N ALA A 61 -5.64 17.38 4.86
CA ALA A 61 -4.46 16.65 5.32
C ALA A 61 -4.74 15.89 6.63
N PHE A 62 -5.49 16.47 7.56
CA PHE A 62 -5.98 15.75 8.75
C PHE A 62 -6.92 14.59 8.40
N GLY A 63 -7.70 14.70 7.33
CA GLY A 63 -8.49 13.59 6.80
C GLY A 63 -7.61 12.40 6.41
N VAL A 64 -6.50 12.66 5.71
CA VAL A 64 -5.52 11.63 5.32
C VAL A 64 -4.83 11.02 6.54
N ILE A 65 -4.37 11.85 7.49
CA ILE A 65 -3.75 11.41 8.75
C ILE A 65 -4.71 10.51 9.55
N SER A 66 -5.96 10.95 9.70
CA SER A 66 -6.97 10.23 10.45
C SER A 66 -7.27 8.88 9.79
N TRP A 67 -7.44 8.86 8.47
CA TRP A 67 -7.72 7.63 7.72
C TRP A 67 -6.57 6.61 7.82
N GLY A 68 -5.32 7.05 7.68
CA GLY A 68 -4.17 6.18 7.89
C GLY A 68 -4.07 5.65 9.33
N THR A 69 -4.52 6.44 10.31
CA THR A 69 -4.58 6.01 11.71
C THR A 69 -5.63 4.94 11.94
N VAL A 70 -6.78 5.01 11.26
CA VAL A 70 -7.82 3.97 11.32
C VAL A 70 -7.27 2.63 10.82
N ALA A 71 -6.59 2.62 9.68
CA ALA A 71 -5.97 1.40 9.15
C ALA A 71 -4.89 0.84 10.10
N ALA A 72 -4.07 1.71 10.70
CA ALA A 72 -3.08 1.30 11.67
C ALA A 72 -3.69 0.70 12.96
N ALA A 73 -4.81 1.27 13.44
CA ALA A 73 -5.53 0.76 14.59
C ALA A 73 -6.08 -0.66 14.33
N PHE A 74 -6.81 -0.84 13.23
CA PHE A 74 -7.45 -2.13 12.93
C PHE A 74 -6.47 -3.24 12.53
N SER A 75 -5.31 -2.88 12.00
CA SER A 75 -4.24 -3.85 11.69
C SER A 75 -3.45 -4.29 12.92
N GLY A 76 -3.65 -3.64 14.08
CA GLY A 76 -2.89 -3.92 15.30
C GLY A 76 -1.40 -3.55 15.17
N ALA A 77 -1.09 -2.47 14.44
CA ALA A 77 0.27 -2.00 14.28
C ALA A 77 0.93 -1.69 15.63
N THR A 78 2.16 -2.13 15.86
CA THR A 78 2.89 -1.82 17.11
C THR A 78 3.29 -0.35 17.18
N LYS A 79 3.57 0.26 16.02
CA LYS A 79 3.96 1.67 15.88
C LYS A 79 3.27 2.30 14.67
N VAL A 80 2.96 3.59 14.77
CA VAL A 80 2.47 4.40 13.63
C VAL A 80 3.42 5.55 13.38
N ILE A 81 3.85 5.73 12.13
CA ILE A 81 4.56 6.95 11.72
C ILE A 81 3.52 8.00 11.34
N SER A 82 3.32 8.98 12.21
CA SER A 82 2.40 10.09 12.00
C SER A 82 2.94 11.07 10.95
N LYS A 83 2.04 11.61 10.15
CA LYS A 83 2.27 12.71 9.21
C LYS A 83 1.83 14.04 9.82
N SER A 84 2.16 15.12 9.12
CA SER A 84 1.82 16.48 9.51
C SER A 84 0.82 17.10 8.52
N PRO A 85 0.02 18.10 8.93
CA PRO A 85 -0.86 18.82 8.01
C PRO A 85 -0.08 19.65 6.96
N GLN A 86 1.23 19.82 7.13
CA GLN A 86 2.12 20.58 6.23
C GLN A 86 2.91 19.68 5.27
N GLU A 87 2.57 18.39 5.14
CA GLU A 87 3.32 17.42 4.33
C GLU A 87 3.46 17.85 2.86
N ALA A 88 2.48 18.56 2.30
CA ALA A 88 2.52 19.05 0.92
C ALA A 88 3.42 20.29 0.72
N LEU A 89 3.85 20.94 1.81
CA LEU A 89 4.57 22.22 1.79
C LEU A 89 6.07 22.06 2.08
N GLY A 90 6.50 20.96 2.70
CA GLY A 90 7.89 20.67 3.01
C GLY A 90 8.08 20.10 4.42
N VAL A 91 9.26 20.35 5.01
CA VAL A 91 9.54 19.94 6.40
C VAL A 91 8.60 20.71 7.34
N PRO A 92 7.81 20.03 8.19
CA PRO A 92 6.84 20.69 9.04
C PRO A 92 7.49 21.51 10.16
N THR A 93 6.80 22.54 10.62
CA THR A 93 7.13 23.19 11.89
C THR A 93 6.87 22.23 13.06
N ALA A 94 7.48 22.51 14.22
CA ALA A 94 7.22 21.74 15.43
C ALA A 94 5.73 21.71 15.80
N ASP A 95 5.03 22.83 15.68
CA ASP A 95 3.60 22.95 15.98
C ASP A 95 2.73 22.11 15.03
N ALA A 96 3.04 22.13 13.73
CA ALA A 96 2.35 21.30 12.74
C ALA A 96 2.55 19.81 13.03
N ASN A 97 3.78 19.41 13.38
CA ASN A 97 4.08 18.03 13.76
C ASN A 97 3.33 17.61 15.04
N ILE A 98 3.31 18.46 16.08
CA ILE A 98 2.54 18.21 17.31
C ILE A 98 1.05 18.03 17.00
N ARG A 99 0.47 18.85 16.11
CA ARG A 99 -0.95 18.71 15.72
C ARG A 99 -1.22 17.37 15.04
N GLY A 100 -0.33 16.92 14.14
CA GLY A 100 -0.40 15.59 13.53
C GLY A 100 -0.38 14.46 14.57
N LEU A 101 0.57 14.52 15.51
CA LEU A 101 0.66 13.54 16.61
C LEU A 101 -0.58 13.53 17.51
N ARG A 102 -1.15 14.70 17.83
CA ARG A 102 -2.37 14.80 18.65
C ARG A 102 -3.57 14.22 17.91
N CYS A 103 -3.71 14.48 16.61
CA CYS A 103 -4.73 13.88 15.76
C CYS A 103 -4.61 12.34 15.75
N THR A 104 -3.42 11.82 15.43
CA THR A 104 -3.13 10.38 15.44
C THR A 104 -3.45 9.75 16.80
N ARG A 105 -3.00 10.35 17.90
CA ARG A 105 -3.29 9.84 19.25
C ARG A 105 -4.79 9.84 19.56
N GLN A 106 -5.50 10.91 19.21
CA GLN A 106 -6.94 11.01 19.43
C GLN A 106 -7.69 9.91 18.69
N VAL A 107 -7.36 9.68 17.42
CA VAL A 107 -7.98 8.61 16.62
C VAL A 107 -7.65 7.25 17.25
N LEU A 108 -6.39 6.93 17.55
CA LEU A 108 -6.03 5.66 18.21
C LEU A 108 -6.83 5.42 19.51
N SER A 109 -7.01 6.44 20.34
CA SER A 109 -7.81 6.35 21.57
C SER A 109 -9.28 6.00 21.31
N MET A 110 -9.87 6.45 20.19
CA MET A 110 -11.26 6.15 19.84
C MET A 110 -11.48 4.71 19.34
N PHE A 111 -10.41 4.03 18.92
CA PHE A 111 -10.48 2.65 18.41
C PHE A 111 -10.03 1.61 19.45
N LYS A 112 -9.66 2.01 20.66
CA LYS A 112 -9.08 1.12 21.68
C LYS A 112 -10.03 0.00 22.12
N GLU A 113 -11.32 0.29 22.21
CA GLU A 113 -12.35 -0.66 22.62
C GLU A 113 -13.01 -1.41 21.45
N GLN A 114 -12.60 -1.13 20.20
CA GLN A 114 -13.19 -1.77 19.04
C GLN A 114 -12.64 -3.18 18.80
N GLN A 115 -13.50 -4.07 18.33
CA GLN A 115 -13.08 -5.42 17.93
C GLN A 115 -12.28 -5.36 16.62
N PRO A 116 -11.37 -6.33 16.38
CA PRO A 116 -10.71 -6.48 15.09
C PRO A 116 -11.73 -6.60 13.95
N LEU A 117 -11.39 -6.07 12.78
CA LEU A 117 -12.20 -6.30 11.58
C LEU A 117 -12.03 -7.76 11.15
N ALA A 118 -13.16 -8.47 11.05
CA ALA A 118 -13.23 -9.84 10.54
C ALA A 118 -14.24 -9.85 9.41
N THR A 119 -13.76 -9.69 8.17
CA THR A 119 -14.60 -9.67 6.98
C THR A 119 -13.98 -10.54 5.88
N LEU A 120 -14.82 -11.05 4.99
CA LEU A 120 -14.39 -11.89 3.88
C LEU A 120 -13.46 -11.14 2.92
N GLU A 121 -13.59 -9.83 2.82
CA GLU A 121 -12.71 -8.97 2.03
C GLU A 121 -11.28 -8.99 2.56
N ILE A 122 -11.09 -8.93 3.89
CA ILE A 122 -9.76 -9.03 4.50
C ILE A 122 -9.17 -10.42 4.26
N ASP A 123 -9.98 -11.47 4.42
CA ASP A 123 -9.51 -12.84 4.21
C ASP A 123 -9.05 -13.07 2.76
N ARG A 124 -9.81 -12.56 1.78
CA ARG A 124 -9.46 -12.63 0.35
C ARG A 124 -8.18 -11.86 0.02
N GLU A 125 -8.02 -10.66 0.58
CA GLU A 125 -6.78 -9.90 0.40
C GLU A 125 -5.58 -10.60 1.07
N ASP A 126 -5.73 -11.14 2.28
CA ASP A 126 -4.67 -11.86 2.99
C ASP A 126 -4.22 -13.11 2.21
N GLU A 127 -5.17 -13.85 1.63
CA GLU A 127 -4.89 -15.01 0.79
C GLU A 127 -4.09 -14.62 -0.46
N LEU A 128 -4.55 -13.60 -1.19
CA LEU A 128 -3.89 -13.12 -2.40
C LEU A 128 -2.47 -12.59 -2.10
N ILE A 129 -2.34 -11.70 -1.11
CA ILE A 129 -1.05 -11.13 -0.68
C ILE A 129 -0.10 -12.23 -0.23
N THR A 130 -0.60 -13.24 0.49
CA THR A 130 0.20 -14.38 0.94
C THR A 130 0.74 -15.18 -0.22
N ARG A 131 -0.12 -15.50 -1.21
CA ARG A 131 0.27 -16.28 -2.39
C ARG A 131 1.33 -15.52 -3.20
N GLU A 132 1.09 -14.25 -3.47
CA GLU A 132 2.04 -13.37 -4.16
C GLU A 132 3.39 -13.30 -3.45
N THR A 133 3.37 -13.04 -2.14
CA THR A 133 4.59 -12.92 -1.34
C THR A 133 5.40 -14.23 -1.35
N ARG A 134 4.73 -15.38 -1.26
CA ARG A 134 5.40 -16.68 -1.31
C ARG A 134 6.06 -16.92 -2.67
N GLU A 135 5.37 -16.68 -3.78
CA GLU A 135 5.94 -16.89 -5.12
C GLU A 135 7.18 -16.01 -5.36
N LEU A 136 7.15 -14.75 -4.91
CA LEU A 136 8.30 -13.85 -5.00
C LEU A 136 9.48 -14.35 -4.16
N LEU A 137 9.23 -14.79 -2.91
CA LEU A 137 10.28 -15.31 -2.04
C LEU A 137 10.85 -16.64 -2.55
N ASP A 138 10.00 -17.53 -3.07
CA ASP A 138 10.42 -18.81 -3.64
C ASP A 138 11.27 -18.60 -4.90
N ALA A 139 10.97 -17.56 -5.70
CA ALA A 139 11.81 -17.16 -6.81
C ALA A 139 13.18 -16.64 -6.34
N VAL A 140 13.23 -15.84 -5.28
CA VAL A 140 14.48 -15.37 -4.65
C VAL A 140 15.31 -16.57 -4.17
N GLU A 141 14.72 -17.51 -3.44
CA GLU A 141 15.41 -18.71 -2.96
C GLU A 141 15.96 -19.57 -4.10
N ARG A 142 15.14 -19.82 -5.13
CA ARG A 142 15.54 -20.60 -6.30
C ARG A 142 16.71 -19.97 -7.05
N LEU A 143 16.66 -18.67 -7.31
CA LEU A 143 17.74 -17.94 -7.99
C LEU A 143 19.01 -17.86 -7.14
N GLY A 144 18.86 -17.87 -5.81
CA GLY A 144 19.96 -17.89 -4.85
C GLY A 144 20.54 -19.27 -4.57
N ALA A 145 19.94 -20.35 -5.08
CA ALA A 145 20.26 -21.73 -4.68
C ALA A 145 20.27 -21.91 -3.14
N GLY A 146 19.30 -21.30 -2.46
CA GLY A 146 19.16 -21.29 -1.00
C GLY A 146 19.81 -20.10 -0.29
N ASP A 147 20.67 -19.31 -0.93
CA ASP A 147 21.21 -18.07 -0.38
C ASP A 147 20.30 -16.88 -0.73
N LEU A 148 19.58 -16.35 0.26
CA LEU A 148 18.63 -15.24 0.09
C LEU A 148 19.30 -13.93 -0.35
N ALA A 149 20.53 -13.66 0.06
CA ALA A 149 21.22 -12.43 -0.29
C ALA A 149 21.63 -12.46 -1.78
N VAL A 150 22.25 -13.56 -2.20
CA VAL A 150 22.60 -13.80 -3.61
C VAL A 150 21.33 -13.88 -4.46
N GLY A 151 20.29 -14.55 -3.96
CA GLY A 151 18.99 -14.67 -4.59
C GLY A 151 18.32 -13.32 -4.84
N THR A 152 18.39 -12.41 -3.86
CA THR A 152 17.81 -11.06 -3.99
C THR A 152 18.48 -10.28 -5.11
N VAL A 153 19.82 -10.28 -5.17
CA VAL A 153 20.58 -9.61 -6.25
C VAL A 153 20.17 -10.17 -7.62
N ARG A 154 20.17 -11.50 -7.75
CA ARG A 154 19.81 -12.17 -9.01
C ARG A 154 18.35 -11.95 -9.41
N ALA A 155 17.45 -11.88 -8.43
CA ALA A 155 16.03 -11.63 -8.67
C ALA A 155 15.79 -10.24 -9.26
N PHE A 156 16.44 -9.20 -8.73
CA PHE A 156 16.41 -7.85 -9.30
C PHE A 156 17.01 -7.83 -10.72
N GLN A 157 18.19 -8.42 -10.90
CA GLN A 157 18.84 -8.52 -12.21
C GLN A 157 17.96 -9.21 -13.26
N ALA A 158 17.23 -10.26 -12.88
CA ALA A 158 16.29 -10.97 -13.77
C ALA A 158 14.94 -10.26 -13.95
N GLY A 159 14.62 -9.28 -13.10
CA GLY A 159 13.29 -8.65 -12.99
C GLY A 159 12.24 -9.54 -12.32
N ALA A 160 12.65 -10.65 -11.70
CA ALA A 160 11.80 -11.54 -10.92
C ALA A 160 11.29 -10.87 -9.64
N LEU A 161 12.04 -9.87 -9.15
CA LEU A 161 11.65 -8.93 -8.11
C LEU A 161 11.88 -7.50 -8.66
N ASP A 162 10.94 -6.59 -8.42
CA ASP A 162 11.02 -5.22 -8.91
C ASP A 162 10.29 -4.27 -7.95
N VAL A 163 10.66 -2.99 -7.97
CA VAL A 163 10.06 -1.95 -7.13
C VAL A 163 9.59 -0.80 -8.01
N PRO A 164 8.28 -0.48 -8.04
CA PRO A 164 7.75 0.62 -8.86
C PRO A 164 8.40 1.96 -8.55
N PHE A 165 8.71 2.73 -9.59
CA PHE A 165 9.27 4.09 -9.49
C PHE A 165 10.58 4.21 -8.70
N ALA A 166 11.32 3.10 -8.55
CA ALA A 166 12.61 3.12 -7.89
C ALA A 166 13.64 3.94 -8.70
N PRO A 167 14.45 4.80 -8.05
CA PRO A 167 15.51 5.54 -8.74
C PRO A 167 16.77 4.70 -9.02
N SER A 168 16.83 3.47 -8.49
CA SER A 168 17.97 2.57 -8.67
C SER A 168 17.98 1.96 -10.07
N HIS A 169 19.15 1.92 -10.70
CA HIS A 169 19.35 1.23 -11.98
C HIS A 169 19.21 -0.31 -11.88
N GLU A 170 19.31 -0.87 -10.67
CA GLU A 170 19.13 -2.31 -10.42
C GLU A 170 17.66 -2.74 -10.42
N ALA A 171 16.73 -1.78 -10.21
CA ALA A 171 15.31 -2.02 -10.38
C ALA A 171 14.95 -1.77 -11.85
N ARG A 172 14.23 -2.70 -12.47
CA ARG A 172 13.85 -2.55 -13.88
C ARG A 172 12.77 -1.50 -14.07
N GLY A 173 11.96 -1.23 -13.04
CA GLY A 173 10.85 -0.30 -13.11
C GLY A 173 9.78 -0.72 -14.11
N ALA A 174 9.70 -2.02 -14.41
CA ALA A 174 8.77 -2.62 -15.36
C ALA A 174 7.45 -3.02 -14.68
N VAL A 175 7.43 -3.09 -13.35
CA VAL A 175 6.20 -3.26 -12.58
C VAL A 175 5.50 -1.93 -12.41
N ILE A 176 4.28 -1.82 -12.95
CA ILE A 176 3.45 -0.62 -12.87
C ILE A 176 2.22 -0.91 -12.02
N PRO A 177 2.06 -0.26 -10.85
CA PRO A 177 0.88 -0.41 -10.01
C PRO A 177 -0.24 0.54 -10.44
N VAL A 178 -1.49 0.15 -10.18
CA VAL A 178 -2.67 0.99 -10.39
C VAL A 178 -3.77 0.58 -9.41
N ARG A 179 -4.72 1.45 -9.11
CA ARG A 179 -5.85 1.08 -8.24
C ARG A 179 -6.93 0.30 -8.98
N ASP A 180 -7.60 -0.60 -8.28
CA ASP A 180 -8.87 -1.16 -8.73
C ASP A 180 -10.06 -0.24 -8.43
N LEU A 181 -11.28 -0.73 -8.66
CA LEU A 181 -12.52 0.02 -8.47
C LEU A 181 -12.68 0.54 -7.03
N HIS A 182 -12.24 -0.25 -6.05
CA HIS A 182 -12.38 0.02 -4.62
C HIS A 182 -11.15 0.70 -4.01
N GLY A 183 -10.17 1.04 -4.86
CA GLY A 183 -8.98 1.76 -4.45
C GLY A 183 -7.87 0.90 -3.88
N ALA A 184 -7.98 -0.43 -3.93
CA ALA A 184 -6.89 -1.32 -3.58
C ALA A 184 -5.85 -1.33 -4.71
N ILE A 185 -4.57 -1.44 -4.37
CA ILE A 185 -3.47 -1.44 -5.33
C ILE A 185 -3.37 -2.81 -5.99
N ARG A 186 -3.31 -2.81 -7.31
CA ARG A 186 -3.13 -3.95 -8.20
C ARG A 186 -1.99 -3.69 -9.17
N ILE A 187 -1.62 -4.71 -9.94
CA ILE A 187 -0.52 -4.65 -10.90
C ILE A 187 -1.09 -4.53 -12.32
N LEU A 188 -0.81 -3.40 -12.98
CA LEU A 188 -1.15 -3.14 -14.37
C LEU A 188 -0.17 -3.86 -15.31
N GLU A 189 1.12 -3.56 -15.13
CA GLU A 189 2.20 -4.19 -15.88
C GLU A 189 3.06 -5.00 -14.91
N PHE A 190 3.29 -6.27 -15.26
CA PHE A 190 4.00 -7.20 -14.38
C PHE A 190 5.50 -7.26 -14.67
N GLY A 191 5.96 -6.77 -15.83
CA GLY A 191 7.32 -7.04 -16.31
C GLY A 191 7.66 -8.54 -16.20
N ASN A 192 8.79 -8.82 -15.56
CA ASN A 192 9.27 -10.19 -15.28
C ASN A 192 8.93 -10.69 -13.88
N LEU A 193 8.05 -9.99 -13.15
CA LEU A 193 7.72 -10.32 -11.77
C LEU A 193 7.31 -11.79 -11.67
N ALA A 194 7.92 -12.50 -10.71
CA ALA A 194 7.82 -13.94 -10.56
C ALA A 194 6.50 -14.36 -9.92
N LEU A 195 5.40 -14.03 -10.60
CA LEU A 195 4.04 -14.42 -10.30
C LEU A 195 3.47 -15.29 -11.41
N ASP A 196 2.66 -16.25 -11.06
CA ASP A 196 2.01 -17.14 -12.00
C ASP A 196 0.91 -16.47 -12.85
N GLY A 197 0.37 -17.23 -13.79
CA GLY A 197 -0.66 -16.75 -14.70
C GLY A 197 -2.02 -16.50 -14.03
N GLU A 198 -2.33 -17.21 -12.94
CA GLU A 198 -3.60 -17.09 -12.23
C GLU A 198 -3.66 -15.79 -11.44
N ILE A 199 -2.60 -15.46 -10.69
CA ILE A 199 -2.46 -14.17 -10.00
C ILE A 199 -2.55 -13.03 -11.01
N LYS A 200 -1.81 -13.14 -12.11
CA LYS A 200 -1.85 -12.14 -13.19
C LYS A 200 -3.25 -11.95 -13.75
N ALA A 201 -4.04 -13.03 -13.86
CA ALA A 201 -5.43 -12.95 -14.31
C ALA A 201 -6.35 -12.29 -13.27
N MET A 202 -6.18 -12.57 -11.98
CA MET A 202 -6.96 -11.93 -10.91
C MET A 202 -6.77 -10.42 -10.88
N HIS A 203 -5.53 -9.93 -10.93
CA HIS A 203 -5.25 -8.49 -11.02
C HIS A 203 -5.92 -7.85 -12.23
N ARG A 204 -5.82 -8.47 -13.41
CA ARG A 204 -6.48 -7.97 -14.63
C ARG A 204 -8.00 -7.89 -14.45
N ALA A 205 -8.62 -8.86 -13.80
CA ALA A 205 -10.06 -8.86 -13.55
C ALA A 205 -10.49 -7.67 -12.66
N PHE A 206 -9.75 -7.37 -11.58
CA PHE A 206 -10.02 -6.20 -10.74
C PHE A 206 -9.92 -4.87 -11.50
N LEU A 207 -8.97 -4.79 -12.44
CA LEU A 207 -8.79 -3.59 -13.27
C LEU A 207 -9.86 -3.46 -14.34
N GLU A 208 -10.28 -4.57 -14.92
CA GLU A 208 -11.37 -4.60 -15.89
C GLU A 208 -12.70 -4.16 -15.25
N GLU A 209 -12.97 -4.57 -14.00
CA GLU A 209 -14.12 -4.09 -13.25
C GLU A 209 -14.10 -2.56 -13.09
N ARG A 210 -12.94 -1.97 -12.77
CA ARG A 210 -12.78 -0.51 -12.74
C ARG A 210 -13.03 0.12 -14.11
N ALA A 211 -12.46 -0.45 -15.17
CA ALA A 211 -12.60 0.05 -16.52
C ALA A 211 -14.06 0.10 -16.97
N GLN A 212 -14.81 -0.98 -16.72
CA GLN A 212 -16.24 -1.07 -17.00
C GLN A 212 -17.04 -0.01 -16.23
N ALA A 213 -16.79 0.13 -14.92
CA ALA A 213 -17.47 1.11 -14.09
C ALA A 213 -17.15 2.58 -14.49
N GLU A 214 -15.95 2.84 -15.01
CA GLU A 214 -15.53 4.18 -15.43
C GLU A 214 -15.79 4.47 -16.92
N GLY A 215 -16.27 3.50 -17.69
CA GLY A 215 -16.51 3.65 -19.13
C GLY A 215 -15.25 3.98 -19.93
N ARG A 216 -14.08 3.49 -19.51
CA ARG A 216 -12.79 3.70 -20.19
C ARG A 216 -11.91 2.47 -20.13
N ALA A 217 -11.03 2.29 -21.11
CA ALA A 217 -10.06 1.20 -21.12
C ALA A 217 -9.04 1.31 -19.97
N VAL A 218 -8.55 0.16 -19.49
CA VAL A 218 -7.41 0.08 -18.58
C VAL A 218 -6.16 0.61 -19.29
N THR A 219 -5.61 1.72 -18.81
CA THR A 219 -4.48 2.41 -19.44
C THR A 219 -3.56 3.04 -18.40
N PHE A 220 -2.33 3.37 -18.80
CA PHE A 220 -1.37 4.11 -17.96
C PHE A 220 -1.91 5.47 -17.47
N GLN A 221 -2.92 6.04 -18.13
CA GLN A 221 -3.59 7.25 -17.65
C GLN A 221 -4.23 7.05 -16.27
N MET A 222 -4.75 5.85 -15.96
CA MET A 222 -5.27 5.53 -14.62
C MET A 222 -4.19 5.67 -13.54
N VAL A 223 -2.96 5.22 -13.83
CA VAL A 223 -1.79 5.35 -12.94
C VAL A 223 -1.51 6.82 -12.65
N THR A 224 -1.45 7.63 -13.70
CA THR A 224 -1.22 9.08 -13.58
C THR A 224 -2.33 9.75 -12.78
N ASP A 225 -3.59 9.36 -13.00
CA ASP A 225 -4.73 9.89 -12.26
C ASP A 225 -4.67 9.52 -10.78
N ASP A 226 -4.23 8.30 -10.45
CA ASP A 226 -4.11 7.77 -9.09
C ASP A 226 -2.97 8.43 -8.30
N ILE A 227 -1.82 8.72 -8.94
CA ILE A 227 -0.68 9.41 -8.30
C ILE A 227 -1.09 10.76 -7.69
N TYR A 228 -1.96 11.50 -8.37
CA TYR A 228 -2.44 12.81 -7.92
C TYR A 228 -3.79 12.76 -7.19
N ALA A 229 -4.39 11.59 -6.98
CA ALA A 229 -5.75 11.51 -6.50
C ALA A 229 -5.89 12.08 -5.08
N VAL A 230 -5.01 11.65 -4.15
CA VAL A 230 -5.11 12.01 -2.73
C VAL A 230 -4.83 13.50 -2.51
N SER A 231 -3.85 14.07 -3.21
CA SER A 231 -3.60 15.51 -3.17
C SER A 231 -4.73 16.34 -3.77
N LYS A 232 -5.61 15.72 -4.57
CA LYS A 232 -6.86 16.30 -5.10
C LYS A 232 -8.10 15.88 -4.31
N GLY A 233 -7.93 15.31 -3.11
CA GLY A 233 -9.02 15.03 -2.16
C GLY A 233 -9.77 13.71 -2.35
N ARG A 234 -9.21 12.73 -3.07
CA ARG A 234 -9.85 11.41 -3.27
C ARG A 234 -8.84 10.26 -3.35
N LEU A 235 -9.23 9.04 -3.02
CA LEU A 235 -8.30 7.90 -3.09
C LEU A 235 -8.04 7.43 -4.53
N VAL A 236 -9.10 7.34 -5.34
CA VAL A 236 -9.06 6.81 -6.71
C VAL A 236 -9.14 7.93 -7.73
N GLY A 237 -8.23 7.92 -8.69
CA GLY A 237 -8.18 8.87 -9.80
C GLY A 237 -9.32 8.62 -10.79
N LYS A 238 -10.34 9.47 -10.77
CA LYS A 238 -11.44 9.38 -11.73
C LYS A 238 -11.14 10.19 -13.00
N PRO A 239 -11.67 9.74 -14.17
CA PRO A 239 -11.59 10.52 -15.40
C PRO A 239 -12.04 11.96 -15.16
N ARG A 240 -11.41 12.91 -15.85
CA ARG A 240 -11.93 14.27 -15.94
C ARG A 240 -13.22 14.23 -16.76
N GLY A 241 -14.36 14.03 -16.11
CA GLY A 241 -15.65 14.27 -16.74
C GLY A 241 -15.77 15.75 -17.12
N ARG A 242 -16.35 16.06 -18.29
CA ARG A 242 -17.01 17.35 -18.50
C ARG A 242 -17.90 17.54 -17.27
N GLY A 243 -17.64 18.57 -16.46
CA GLY A 243 -18.52 18.93 -15.36
C GLY A 243 -19.96 19.04 -15.87
N PRO A 244 -20.98 19.00 -14.99
CA PRO A 244 -22.35 19.20 -15.41
C PRO A 244 -22.38 20.47 -16.27
N VAL A 245 -22.89 20.34 -17.51
CA VAL A 245 -23.17 21.49 -18.36
C VAL A 245 -24.03 22.39 -17.49
N ARG A 246 -23.48 23.53 -17.06
CA ARG A 246 -24.28 24.59 -16.46
C ARG A 246 -25.25 24.98 -17.56
N SER A 247 -26.48 24.46 -17.50
CA SER A 247 -27.59 24.95 -18.29
C SER A 247 -27.66 26.45 -17.99
N GLY A 248 -27.23 27.25 -18.95
CA GLY A 248 -27.33 28.70 -18.88
C GLY A 248 -28.80 29.06 -18.81
N GLY A 249 -29.31 29.18 -17.60
CA GLY A 249 -30.55 29.87 -17.29
C GLY A 249 -30.20 31.25 -16.76
N ARG A 250 -30.22 32.25 -17.63
CA ARG A 250 -30.57 33.62 -17.25
C ARG A 250 -32.06 33.79 -17.53
N PRO A 251 -32.78 34.46 -16.62
CA PRO A 251 -33.47 35.67 -17.00
C PRO A 251 -32.59 36.90 -16.71
#